data_AF-A0A1I4FK41-F1
#
_entry.id   AF-A0A1I4FK41-F1
#
_cell.length_a   1.000
_cell.length_b   1.000
_cell.length_c   1.000
_cell.angle_alpha   90.00
_cell.angle_beta   90.00
_cell.angle_gamma   90.00
#
_symmetry.space_group_name_H-M   'P 1'
#
loop_
_entity.id
_entity.type
_entity.pdbx_description
1 polymer ?
#
loop_
_entity_poly.entity_id
_entity_poly.type
_entity_poly.pdbx_seq_one_letter_code
_entity_poly.pdbx_strand_id
1 'polypeptide(L)'
;MTSERAKKQRLRGATPMRLVELRIPIDAIRAMPDDERNFLVTASHAHTELAAMIRVVQVAQNQTRQGEIYDAYVNTQYLILLRLMAGKIYESWNLLKYRYFGTQMSKNYDNALDEEGKLNLDAVKKYFGRSGNIIELIRNEAAFHYTSSSPTDAIAEYHEEYGRIYIADDSYNDLFQIGEYIMDFHLLRKIDGDFQRALAILVDEVAEIGGRMTMLLRHLLTLPIALALRNPALPGSVLIHKLGVQTNNRKASIPCFLDTSRYPPRTILRHTQVKQGYAHADDPPVYATVRKDRGKRRGS
;
A
#
# COMPACT_ATOMS: atom_id res chain seq x y z
N MET A 1 5.81 6.50 -41.69
CA MET A 1 5.01 5.38 -41.10
C MET A 1 5.16 5.45 -39.59
N THR A 2 4.02 5.51 -38.90
CA THR A 2 3.78 6.41 -37.76
C THR A 2 4.05 5.79 -36.40
N SER A 3 4.46 6.63 -35.45
CA SER A 3 4.63 6.33 -34.02
C SER A 3 3.39 5.67 -33.38
N GLU A 4 2.20 5.83 -33.97
CA GLU A 4 0.98 5.11 -33.61
C GLU A 4 1.03 3.60 -33.84
N ARG A 5 1.69 3.11 -34.90
CA ARG A 5 1.86 1.66 -35.12
C ARG A 5 2.78 1.04 -34.08
N ALA A 6 3.85 1.74 -33.70
CA ALA A 6 4.74 1.32 -32.61
C ALA A 6 4.03 1.35 -31.23
N LYS A 7 3.15 2.33 -31.00
CA LYS A 7 2.31 2.42 -29.78
C LYS A 7 1.25 1.31 -29.73
N LYS A 8 0.59 1.00 -30.86
CA LYS A 8 -0.36 -0.12 -30.98
C LYS A 8 0.32 -1.49 -30.85
N GLN A 9 1.56 -1.64 -31.29
CA GLN A 9 2.30 -2.90 -31.20
C GLN A 9 2.84 -3.17 -29.79
N ARG A 10 3.21 -2.14 -29.03
CA ARG A 10 3.55 -2.26 -27.58
C ARG A 10 2.35 -2.61 -26.69
N LEU A 11 1.14 -2.19 -27.06
CA LEU A 11 -0.09 -2.48 -26.29
C LEU A 11 -0.63 -3.91 -26.49
N ARG A 12 -0.10 -4.68 -27.46
CA ARG A 12 -0.56 -6.04 -27.80
C ARG A 12 0.09 -7.17 -26.98
N GLY A 13 1.04 -6.86 -26.09
CA GLY A 13 1.77 -7.86 -25.31
C GLY A 13 1.50 -7.87 -23.80
N ALA A 14 0.65 -6.98 -23.28
CA ALA A 14 0.37 -6.92 -21.84
C ALA A 14 -0.67 -7.98 -21.47
N THR A 15 -0.23 -9.02 -20.74
CA THR A 15 -1.14 -10.01 -20.16
C THR A 15 -2.14 -9.32 -19.23
N PRO A 16 -3.46 -9.50 -19.41
CA PRO A 16 -4.46 -8.89 -18.55
C PRO A 16 -4.26 -9.32 -17.09
N MET A 17 -4.36 -8.36 -16.17
CA MET A 17 -4.23 -8.64 -14.75
C MET A 17 -5.36 -9.58 -14.31
N ARG A 18 -4.99 -10.61 -13.54
CA ARG A 18 -5.94 -11.51 -12.89
C ARG A 18 -6.13 -11.08 -11.44
N LEU A 19 -7.37 -10.80 -11.04
CA LEU A 19 -7.76 -10.58 -9.66
C LEU A 19 -8.48 -11.84 -9.17
N VAL A 20 -8.09 -12.33 -7.99
CA VAL A 20 -8.72 -13.50 -7.36
C VAL A 20 -9.50 -13.01 -6.15
N GLU A 21 -10.81 -13.24 -6.13
CA GLU A 21 -11.67 -13.02 -4.99
C GLU A 21 -11.83 -14.36 -4.24
N LEU A 22 -11.35 -14.39 -3.01
CA LEU A 22 -11.53 -15.51 -2.10
C LEU A 22 -12.70 -15.17 -1.15
N ARG A 23 -13.76 -15.96 -1.20
CA ARG A 23 -14.85 -15.88 -0.22
C ARG A 23 -14.64 -16.94 0.85
N ILE A 24 -14.27 -16.49 2.04
CA ILE A 24 -14.05 -17.34 3.21
C ILE A 24 -15.32 -17.27 4.07
N PRO A 25 -15.99 -18.39 4.38
CA PRO A 25 -17.14 -18.39 5.28
C PRO A 25 -16.74 -17.84 6.66
N ILE A 26 -17.59 -17.02 7.25
CA ILE A 26 -17.30 -16.42 8.57
C ILE A 26 -17.08 -17.48 9.64
N ASP A 27 -17.78 -18.62 9.56
CA ASP A 27 -17.61 -19.71 10.51
C ASP A 27 -16.26 -20.41 10.37
N ALA A 28 -15.64 -20.38 9.18
CA ALA A 28 -14.28 -20.89 9.00
C ALA A 28 -13.25 -19.98 9.69
N ILE A 29 -13.50 -18.66 9.68
CA ILE A 29 -12.69 -17.69 10.43
C ILE A 29 -12.91 -17.84 11.94
N ARG A 30 -14.16 -18.03 12.38
CA ARG A 30 -14.49 -18.24 13.80
C ARG A 30 -13.92 -19.53 14.36
N ALA A 31 -13.76 -20.56 13.53
CA ALA A 31 -13.14 -21.83 13.91
C ALA A 31 -11.60 -21.75 14.03
N MET A 32 -10.97 -20.68 13.54
CA MET A 32 -9.53 -20.47 13.75
C MET A 32 -9.21 -20.26 15.23
N PRO A 33 -8.03 -20.71 15.71
CA PRO A 33 -7.51 -20.30 17.01
C PRO A 33 -7.50 -18.78 17.18
N ASP A 34 -7.70 -18.30 18.40
CA ASP A 34 -7.86 -16.87 18.69
C ASP A 34 -6.70 -16.02 18.20
N ASP A 35 -5.46 -16.49 18.41
CA ASP A 35 -4.25 -15.79 17.96
C ASP A 35 -4.18 -15.72 16.43
N GLU A 36 -4.52 -16.80 15.72
CA GLU A 36 -4.51 -16.83 14.26
C GLU A 36 -5.59 -15.93 13.67
N ARG A 37 -6.78 -15.91 14.28
CA ARG A 37 -7.88 -15.03 13.88
C ARG A 37 -7.52 -13.56 14.09
N ASN A 38 -6.94 -13.23 15.25
CA ASN A 38 -6.47 -11.88 15.56
C ASN A 38 -5.37 -11.44 14.61
N PHE A 39 -4.41 -12.33 14.32
CA PHE A 39 -3.35 -12.06 13.37
C PHE A 39 -3.90 -11.85 11.95
N LEU A 40 -4.80 -12.72 11.47
CA LEU A 40 -5.41 -12.60 10.14
C LEU A 40 -6.06 -11.23 9.94
N VAL A 41 -6.90 -10.80 10.89
CA VAL A 41 -7.60 -9.51 10.80
C VAL A 41 -6.59 -8.36 10.80
N THR A 42 -5.68 -8.33 11.77
CA THR A 42 -4.75 -7.20 11.93
C THR A 42 -3.72 -7.14 10.80
N ALA A 43 -3.15 -8.27 10.39
CA ALA A 43 -2.18 -8.33 9.29
C ALA A 43 -2.85 -8.02 7.93
N SER A 44 -4.11 -8.41 7.71
CA SER A 44 -4.83 -8.06 6.48
C SER A 44 -5.10 -6.57 6.36
N HIS A 45 -5.38 -5.92 7.50
CA HIS A 45 -5.50 -4.47 7.58
C HIS A 45 -4.16 -3.79 7.28
N ALA A 46 -3.08 -4.18 7.97
CA ALA A 46 -1.75 -3.62 7.77
C ALA A 46 -1.25 -3.79 6.31
N HIS A 47 -1.46 -4.98 5.72
CA HIS A 47 -1.12 -5.23 4.32
C HIS A 47 -1.89 -4.29 3.38
N THR A 48 -3.19 -4.11 3.62
CA THR A 48 -4.03 -3.21 2.79
C THR A 48 -3.57 -1.76 2.90
N GLU A 49 -3.27 -1.28 4.11
CA GLU A 49 -2.75 0.07 4.34
C GLU A 49 -1.42 0.28 3.63
N LEU A 50 -0.44 -0.61 3.82
CA LEU A 50 0.86 -0.52 3.15
C LEU A 50 0.74 -0.54 1.63
N ALA A 51 -0.06 -1.45 1.08
CA ALA A 51 -0.28 -1.54 -0.36
C ALA A 51 -1.00 -0.28 -0.92
N ALA A 52 -1.88 0.35 -0.14
CA ALA A 52 -2.46 1.65 -0.51
C ALA A 52 -1.41 2.76 -0.49
N MET A 53 -0.59 2.84 0.56
CA MET A 53 0.43 3.87 0.70
C MET A 53 1.51 3.78 -0.36
N ILE A 54 2.03 2.58 -0.66
CA ILE A 54 3.00 2.38 -1.75
C ILE A 54 2.47 2.96 -3.07
N ARG A 55 1.19 2.73 -3.38
CA ARG A 55 0.57 3.27 -4.59
C ARG A 55 0.46 4.78 -4.54
N VAL A 56 0.05 5.36 -3.42
CA VAL A 56 -0.07 6.82 -3.27
C VAL A 56 1.30 7.50 -3.36
N VAL A 57 2.34 6.94 -2.74
CA VAL A 57 3.74 7.39 -2.87
C VAL A 57 4.20 7.34 -4.34
N GLN A 58 3.93 6.23 -5.03
CA GLN A 58 4.24 6.11 -6.46
C GLN A 58 3.48 7.12 -7.31
N VAL A 59 2.21 7.41 -7.01
CA VAL A 59 1.43 8.42 -7.72
C VAL A 59 2.05 9.81 -7.50
N ALA A 60 2.40 10.15 -6.26
CA ALA A 60 3.03 11.42 -5.93
C ALA A 60 4.37 11.59 -6.66
N GLN A 61 5.17 10.52 -6.78
CA GLN A 61 6.46 10.57 -7.47
C GLN A 61 6.34 10.68 -9.00
N ASN A 62 5.25 10.20 -9.61
CA ASN A 62 5.10 10.13 -11.07
C ASN A 62 4.37 11.35 -11.67
N GLN A 63 4.38 12.50 -11.00
CA GLN A 63 3.80 13.72 -11.53
C GLN A 63 4.63 14.26 -12.71
N THR A 64 3.95 14.65 -13.79
CA THR A 64 4.61 15.08 -15.04
C THR A 64 4.59 16.59 -15.27
N ARG A 65 3.84 17.33 -14.44
CA ARG A 65 3.86 18.80 -14.46
C ARG A 65 5.17 19.27 -13.83
N GLN A 66 5.72 20.34 -14.37
CA GLN A 66 6.98 20.93 -13.94
C GLN A 66 6.79 22.41 -13.70
N GLY A 67 7.67 22.99 -12.88
CA GLY A 67 7.70 24.39 -12.55
C GLY A 67 7.77 24.57 -11.05
N GLU A 68 8.40 25.66 -10.62
CA GLU A 68 8.81 25.88 -9.23
C GLU A 68 7.73 25.57 -8.18
N ILE A 69 6.49 26.07 -8.39
CA ILE A 69 5.37 25.80 -7.49
C ILE A 69 4.99 24.31 -7.54
N TYR A 70 4.84 23.74 -8.73
CA TYR A 70 4.49 22.32 -8.88
C TYR A 70 5.54 21.42 -8.24
N ASP A 71 6.82 21.72 -8.44
CA ASP A 71 7.94 20.95 -7.91
C ASP A 71 7.95 21.03 -6.37
N ALA A 72 7.66 22.20 -5.79
CA ALA A 72 7.49 22.36 -4.34
C ALA A 72 6.36 21.47 -3.79
N TYR A 73 5.18 21.51 -4.41
CA TYR A 73 4.04 20.67 -4.01
C TYR A 73 4.34 19.17 -4.11
N VAL A 74 4.89 18.74 -5.24
CA VAL A 74 5.18 17.33 -5.52
C VAL A 74 6.20 16.80 -4.51
N ASN A 75 7.29 17.54 -4.30
CA ASN A 75 8.35 17.11 -3.38
C ASN A 75 7.86 17.06 -1.93
N THR A 76 7.14 18.09 -1.47
CA THR A 76 6.59 18.12 -0.11
C THR A 76 5.58 16.98 0.12
N GLN A 77 4.63 16.78 -0.79
CA GLN A 77 3.66 15.69 -0.68
C GLN A 77 4.35 14.33 -0.69
N TYR A 78 5.34 14.13 -1.56
CA TYR A 78 6.12 12.91 -1.62
C TYR A 78 6.82 12.61 -0.29
N LEU A 79 7.51 13.58 0.30
CA LEU A 79 8.23 13.40 1.57
C LEU A 79 7.30 13.17 2.76
N ILE A 80 6.14 13.84 2.82
CA ILE A 80 5.11 13.57 3.82
C ILE A 80 4.64 12.11 3.70
N LEU A 81 4.27 11.68 2.49
CA LEU A 81 3.78 10.32 2.24
C LEU A 81 4.84 9.26 2.54
N LEU A 82 6.11 9.55 2.26
CA LEU A 82 7.23 8.67 2.55
C LEU A 82 7.44 8.50 4.06
N ARG A 83 7.35 9.59 4.84
CA ARG A 83 7.42 9.55 6.31
C ARG A 83 6.26 8.76 6.91
N LEU A 84 5.04 8.99 6.43
CA LEU A 84 3.87 8.22 6.86
C LEU A 84 4.03 6.74 6.51
N MET A 85 4.56 6.42 5.32
CA MET A 85 4.79 5.04 4.88
C MET A 85 5.80 4.35 5.80
N ALA A 86 6.91 5.01 6.13
CA ALA A 86 7.87 4.51 7.12
C ALA A 86 7.18 4.21 8.48
N GLY A 87 6.36 5.15 8.98
CA GLY A 87 5.56 4.94 10.19
C GLY A 87 4.69 3.68 10.13
N LYS A 88 3.98 3.44 9.03
CA LYS A 88 3.17 2.23 8.85
C LYS A 88 3.99 0.94 8.72
N ILE A 89 5.19 1.01 8.12
CA ILE A 89 6.10 -0.14 8.08
C ILE A 89 6.55 -0.50 9.50
N TYR A 90 6.89 0.50 10.33
CA TYR A 90 7.25 0.30 11.73
C TYR A 90 6.12 -0.35 12.52
N GLU A 91 4.89 0.16 12.40
CA GLU A 91 3.74 -0.44 13.10
C GLU A 91 3.41 -1.85 12.59
N SER A 92 3.66 -2.15 11.31
CA SER A 92 3.54 -3.50 10.77
C SER A 92 4.59 -4.44 11.36
N TRP A 93 5.82 -3.96 11.60
CA TRP A 93 6.84 -4.73 12.32
C TRP A 93 6.42 -5.00 13.77
N ASN A 94 5.89 -4.00 14.48
CA ASN A 94 5.34 -4.20 15.83
C ASN A 94 4.22 -5.23 15.85
N LEU A 95 3.33 -5.21 14.86
CA LEU A 95 2.31 -6.23 14.69
C LEU A 95 2.95 -7.63 14.60
N LEU A 96 3.97 -7.83 13.76
CA LEU A 96 4.67 -9.12 13.69
C LEU A 96 5.31 -9.50 15.03
N LYS A 97 6.00 -8.55 15.68
CA LYS A 97 6.62 -8.74 17.00
C LYS A 97 5.64 -9.28 18.02
N TYR A 98 4.47 -8.66 18.15
CA TYR A 98 3.52 -8.99 19.21
C TYR A 98 2.55 -10.12 18.83
N ARG A 99 2.08 -10.17 17.57
CA ARG A 99 0.99 -11.05 17.14
C ARG A 99 1.45 -12.28 16.36
N TYR A 100 2.66 -12.28 15.81
CA TYR A 100 3.22 -13.43 15.09
C TYR A 100 4.30 -14.14 15.92
N PHE A 101 5.31 -13.41 16.37
CA PHE A 101 6.37 -13.98 17.20
C PHE A 101 5.93 -14.13 18.67
N GLY A 102 5.27 -13.12 19.24
CA GLY A 102 4.83 -13.11 20.64
C GLY A 102 3.83 -14.21 21.00
N THR A 103 2.97 -14.60 20.06
CA THR A 103 1.98 -15.69 20.20
C THR A 103 2.52 -17.05 19.78
N GLN A 104 3.80 -17.13 19.40
CA GLN A 104 4.46 -18.35 18.92
C GLN A 104 3.89 -18.93 17.61
N MET A 105 3.07 -18.16 16.86
CA MET A 105 2.61 -18.56 15.52
C MET A 105 3.79 -18.91 14.60
N SER A 106 4.91 -18.20 14.74
CA SER A 106 6.13 -18.47 13.95
C SER A 106 6.61 -19.93 14.02
N LYS A 107 6.39 -20.65 15.14
CA LYS A 107 6.75 -22.06 15.25
C LYS A 107 6.01 -22.97 14.26
N ASN A 108 4.79 -22.59 13.91
CA ASN A 108 3.93 -23.36 13.01
C ASN A 108 4.08 -22.89 11.55
N TYR A 109 4.30 -21.60 11.35
CA TYR A 109 4.21 -20.98 10.03
C TYR A 109 5.56 -20.73 9.34
N ASP A 110 6.67 -20.54 10.08
CA ASP A 110 7.97 -20.22 9.47
C ASP A 110 8.43 -21.34 8.50
N ASN A 111 8.21 -22.61 8.88
CA ASN A 111 8.57 -23.75 8.03
C ASN A 111 7.65 -23.90 6.82
N ALA A 112 6.40 -23.43 6.93
CA ALA A 112 5.39 -23.50 5.87
C ALA A 112 5.51 -22.37 4.85
N LEU A 113 6.30 -21.33 5.12
CA LEU A 113 6.64 -20.31 4.14
C LEU A 113 7.42 -20.92 2.97
N ASP A 114 7.10 -20.45 1.77
CA ASP A 114 7.90 -20.68 0.58
C ASP A 114 9.25 -19.93 0.65
N GLU A 115 10.11 -20.14 -0.33
CA GLU A 115 11.45 -19.53 -0.37
C GLU A 115 11.36 -18.00 -0.35
N GLU A 116 10.44 -17.42 -1.12
CA GLU A 116 10.23 -15.97 -1.17
C GLU A 116 9.75 -15.41 0.18
N GLY A 117 8.80 -16.07 0.84
CA GLY A 117 8.34 -15.70 2.18
C GLY A 117 9.47 -15.75 3.20
N LYS A 118 10.32 -16.78 3.16
CA LYS A 118 11.48 -16.93 4.06
C LYS A 118 12.53 -15.84 3.82
N LEU A 119 12.83 -15.52 2.57
CA LEU A 119 13.77 -14.45 2.20
C LEU A 119 13.28 -13.09 2.71
N ASN A 120 11.99 -12.79 2.54
CA ASN A 120 11.42 -11.54 3.03
C ASN A 120 11.36 -11.50 4.57
N LEU A 121 11.03 -12.61 5.21
CA LEU A 121 11.05 -12.72 6.68
C LEU A 121 12.46 -12.44 7.24
N ASP A 122 13.49 -13.07 6.67
CA ASP A 122 14.87 -12.86 7.10
C ASP A 122 15.32 -11.42 6.90
N ALA A 123 15.07 -10.85 5.72
CA ALA A 123 15.44 -9.47 5.41
C ALA A 123 14.78 -8.46 6.36
N VAL A 124 13.47 -8.60 6.61
CA VAL A 124 12.72 -7.73 7.53
C VAL A 124 13.24 -7.90 8.97
N LYS A 125 13.44 -9.14 9.45
CA LYS A 125 14.00 -9.39 10.78
C LYS A 125 15.40 -8.80 10.94
N LYS A 126 16.27 -9.01 9.95
CA LYS A 126 17.65 -8.49 9.94
C LYS A 126 17.67 -6.96 9.94
N TYR A 127 16.73 -6.33 9.26
CA TYR A 127 16.62 -4.88 9.22
C TYR A 127 16.23 -4.33 10.60
N PHE A 128 15.11 -4.78 11.16
CA PHE A 128 14.61 -4.31 12.46
C PHE A 128 15.38 -4.84 13.67
N GLY A 129 16.28 -5.81 13.48
CA GLY A 129 17.26 -6.23 14.47
C GLY A 129 18.40 -5.23 14.66
N ARG A 130 18.55 -4.24 13.77
CA ARG A 130 19.55 -3.16 13.90
C ARG A 130 18.95 -2.02 14.71
N SER A 131 19.65 -1.61 15.76
CA SER A 131 19.31 -0.40 16.52
C SER A 131 19.48 0.84 15.65
N GLY A 132 18.53 1.77 15.72
CA GLY A 132 18.63 3.06 15.02
C GLY A 132 18.49 2.94 13.51
N ASN A 133 17.70 1.98 13.03
CA ASN A 133 17.34 1.91 11.62
C ASN A 133 16.49 3.13 11.21
N ILE A 134 16.51 3.50 9.92
CA ILE A 134 15.90 4.75 9.45
C ILE A 134 14.40 4.77 9.65
N ILE A 135 13.72 3.63 9.49
CA ILE A 135 12.26 3.56 9.69
C ILE A 135 11.88 3.85 11.15
N GLU A 136 12.64 3.31 12.11
CA GLU A 136 12.49 3.63 13.52
C GLU A 136 12.78 5.11 13.82
N LEU A 137 13.86 5.65 13.23
CA LEU A 137 14.21 7.07 13.35
C LEU A 137 13.05 7.97 12.85
N ILE A 138 12.54 7.73 11.65
CA ILE A 138 11.43 8.51 11.08
C ILE A 138 10.20 8.43 11.97
N ARG A 139 9.84 7.24 12.44
CA ARG A 139 8.69 7.04 13.31
C ARG A 139 8.81 7.86 14.59
N ASN A 140 10.01 7.91 15.17
CA ASN A 140 10.30 8.56 16.46
C ASN A 140 10.63 10.06 16.36
N GLU A 141 10.83 10.61 15.17
CA GLU A 141 11.28 12.00 15.01
C GLU A 141 10.43 12.82 14.04
N ALA A 142 9.80 12.19 13.03
CA ALA A 142 9.29 12.92 11.87
C ALA A 142 7.89 12.50 11.39
N ALA A 143 7.42 11.28 11.66
CA ALA A 143 6.14 10.80 11.12
C ALA A 143 4.91 11.35 11.87
N PHE A 144 5.01 11.60 13.17
CA PHE A 144 3.87 11.95 14.04
C PHE A 144 4.17 13.03 15.10
N HIS A 145 5.27 13.77 14.95
CA HIS A 145 5.74 14.70 15.98
C HIS A 145 5.17 16.10 15.81
N TYR A 146 4.31 16.49 16.74
CA TYR A 146 3.93 17.88 16.99
C TYR A 146 4.38 18.36 18.38
N THR A 147 5.05 17.52 19.19
CA THR A 147 5.15 17.74 20.64
C THR A 147 6.53 17.54 21.27
N SER A 148 7.54 16.97 20.60
CA SER A 148 8.80 16.57 21.29
C SER A 148 10.12 16.93 20.62
N SER A 149 10.16 17.24 19.32
CA SER A 149 11.38 17.74 18.66
C SER A 149 11.30 19.26 18.55
N SER A 150 12.27 19.96 19.15
CA SER A 150 12.40 21.41 18.96
C SER A 150 13.03 21.64 17.58
N PRO A 151 12.34 22.29 16.63
CA PRO A 151 12.91 22.59 15.31
C PRO A 151 13.95 23.72 15.38
N THR A 152 14.26 24.25 16.56
CA THR A 152 15.11 25.43 16.77
C THR A 152 16.49 25.27 16.13
N ASP A 153 17.12 24.10 16.24
CA ASP A 153 18.43 23.85 15.63
C ASP A 153 18.32 23.83 14.09
N ALA A 154 17.22 23.32 13.54
CA ALA A 154 16.99 23.32 12.09
C ALA A 154 16.60 24.71 11.55
N ILE A 155 15.99 25.57 12.38
CA ILE A 155 15.73 26.98 12.04
C ILE A 155 17.04 27.77 11.93
N ALA A 156 18.05 27.47 12.76
CA ALA A 156 19.33 28.18 12.72
C ALA A 156 20.08 28.02 11.38
N GLU A 157 19.75 26.97 10.63
CA GLU A 157 20.37 26.63 9.33
C GLU A 157 19.41 26.89 8.16
N TYR A 158 18.28 27.52 8.45
CA TYR A 158 17.33 27.92 7.43
C TYR A 158 17.93 29.03 6.56
N HIS A 159 17.82 28.86 5.25
CA HIS A 159 18.08 29.92 4.28
C HIS A 159 16.77 30.38 3.63
N GLU A 160 16.60 31.70 3.50
CA GLU A 160 15.38 32.36 3.00
C GLU A 160 14.93 31.86 1.62
N GLU A 161 15.86 31.33 0.82
CA GLU A 161 15.62 30.82 -0.52
C GLU A 161 14.82 29.49 -0.57
N TYR A 162 14.76 28.73 0.53
CA TYR A 162 14.19 27.38 0.54
C TYR A 162 12.77 27.28 1.11
N GLY A 163 12.39 28.15 2.05
CA GLY A 163 11.07 28.12 2.66
C GLY A 163 10.11 29.07 2.00
N ARG A 164 9.03 28.53 1.45
CA ARG A 164 7.96 29.33 0.82
C ARG A 164 6.64 29.05 1.49
N ILE A 165 5.74 30.02 1.35
CA ILE A 165 4.34 29.89 1.72
C ILE A 165 3.53 30.19 0.48
N TYR A 166 2.73 29.23 0.04
CA TYR A 166 1.78 29.38 -1.05
C TYR A 166 0.38 29.35 -0.44
N ILE A 167 -0.38 30.41 -0.64
CA ILE A 167 -1.77 30.53 -0.18
C ILE A 167 -2.64 30.58 -1.42
N ALA A 168 -3.62 29.68 -1.51
CA ALA A 168 -4.58 29.63 -2.61
C ALA A 168 -5.93 30.23 -2.18
N ASP A 169 -6.80 30.51 -3.15
CA ASP A 169 -8.19 30.90 -2.88
C ASP A 169 -8.97 29.79 -2.15
N ASP A 170 -8.52 28.53 -2.26
CA ASP A 170 -9.05 27.37 -1.55
C ASP A 170 -7.96 26.75 -0.66
N SER A 171 -8.22 26.72 0.65
CA SER A 171 -7.31 26.24 1.71
C SER A 171 -6.76 24.82 1.51
N TYR A 172 -7.43 23.96 0.74
CA TYR A 172 -6.90 22.62 0.42
C TYR A 172 -5.65 22.66 -0.47
N ASN A 173 -5.40 23.80 -1.11
CA ASN A 173 -4.23 24.05 -1.95
C ASN A 173 -3.31 25.10 -1.30
N ASP A 174 -3.28 25.19 0.02
CA ASP A 174 -2.23 25.90 0.72
C ASP A 174 -1.00 25.00 0.89
N LEU A 175 0.19 25.60 0.82
CA LEU A 175 1.46 24.91 1.08
C LEU A 175 2.34 25.80 1.94
N PHE A 176 2.47 25.40 3.20
CA PHE A 176 3.42 25.97 4.15
C PHE A 176 4.76 25.21 4.06
N GLN A 177 5.43 25.33 2.90
CA GLN A 177 6.64 24.58 2.58
C GLN A 177 7.75 24.80 3.61
N ILE A 178 7.84 25.99 4.20
CA ILE A 178 8.83 26.31 5.25
C ILE A 178 8.84 25.29 6.39
N GLY A 179 7.67 24.87 6.89
CA GLY A 179 7.59 23.91 8.00
C GLY A 179 8.10 22.53 7.59
N GLU A 180 7.71 22.08 6.40
CA GLU A 180 8.13 20.79 5.87
C GLU A 180 9.62 20.78 5.54
N TYR A 181 10.15 21.85 4.96
CA TYR A 181 11.58 21.97 4.66
C TYR A 181 12.44 21.86 5.93
N ILE A 182 12.08 22.59 6.99
CA ILE A 182 12.80 22.55 8.28
C ILE A 182 12.77 21.13 8.88
N MET A 183 11.61 20.47 8.84
CA MET A 183 11.46 19.11 9.38
C MET A 183 12.20 18.06 8.54
N ASP A 184 12.12 18.16 7.21
CA ASP A 184 12.82 17.26 6.29
C ASP A 184 14.34 17.45 6.44
N PHE A 185 14.82 18.69 6.55
CA PHE A 185 16.24 18.99 6.81
C PHE A 185 16.71 18.39 8.14
N HIS A 186 15.93 18.59 9.22
CA HIS A 186 16.23 18.00 10.53
C HIS A 186 16.35 16.47 10.45
N LEU A 187 15.40 15.81 9.79
CA LEU A 187 15.42 14.35 9.61
C LEU A 187 16.62 13.89 8.78
N LEU A 188 16.85 14.51 7.62
CA LEU A 188 17.86 14.07 6.66
C LEU A 188 19.28 14.19 7.23
N ARG A 189 19.55 15.19 8.06
CA ARG A 189 20.84 15.31 8.76
C ARG A 189 21.12 14.19 9.76
N LYS A 190 20.08 13.59 10.33
CA LYS A 190 20.24 12.42 11.20
C LYS A 190 20.54 11.15 10.39
N ILE A 191 20.30 11.16 9.08
CA ILE A 191 20.57 10.04 8.17
C ILE A 191 21.98 10.14 7.58
N ASP A 192 22.32 11.27 6.96
CA ASP A 192 23.64 11.53 6.36
C ASP A 192 23.94 13.04 6.38
N GLY A 193 25.22 13.41 6.41
CA GLY A 193 25.65 14.81 6.37
C GLY A 193 25.45 15.47 5.01
N ASP A 194 25.40 14.68 3.93
CA ASP A 194 25.04 15.14 2.59
C ASP A 194 23.53 14.96 2.34
N PHE A 195 22.84 16.05 2.01
CA PHE A 195 21.39 16.06 1.86
C PHE A 195 20.89 15.15 0.73
N GLN A 196 21.57 15.16 -0.42
CA GLN A 196 21.15 14.38 -1.58
C GLN A 196 21.33 12.87 -1.32
N ARG A 197 22.44 12.51 -0.67
CA ARG A 197 22.71 11.15 -0.23
C ARG A 197 21.72 10.71 0.85
N ALA A 198 21.43 11.55 1.83
CA ALA A 198 20.43 11.26 2.87
C ALA A 198 19.06 10.97 2.25
N LEU A 199 18.64 11.78 1.27
CA LEU A 199 17.37 11.60 0.58
C LEU A 199 17.34 10.30 -0.23
N ALA A 200 18.42 9.97 -0.95
CA ALA A 200 18.53 8.72 -1.68
C ALA A 200 18.42 7.51 -0.74
N ILE A 201 19.16 7.53 0.38
CA ILE A 201 19.11 6.48 1.40
C ILE A 201 17.68 6.34 1.94
N LEU A 202 17.05 7.45 2.34
CA LEU A 202 15.68 7.48 2.85
C LEU A 202 14.70 6.82 1.88
N VAL A 203 14.74 7.22 0.61
CA VAL A 203 13.85 6.69 -0.44
C VAL A 203 14.08 5.21 -0.67
N ASP A 204 15.34 4.80 -0.86
CA ASP A 204 15.69 3.42 -1.18
C ASP A 204 15.33 2.48 -0.03
N GLU A 205 15.64 2.86 1.22
CA GLU A 205 15.40 2.03 2.39
C GLU A 205 13.91 1.87 2.70
N VAL A 206 13.13 2.96 2.64
CA VAL A 206 11.68 2.90 2.85
C VAL A 206 10.99 2.10 1.73
N ALA A 207 11.41 2.27 0.47
CA ALA A 207 10.88 1.53 -0.65
C ALA A 207 11.22 0.03 -0.57
N GLU A 208 12.48 -0.32 -0.27
CA GLU A 208 12.93 -1.71 -0.16
C GLU A 208 12.18 -2.42 0.97
N ILE A 209 12.26 -1.88 2.19
CA ILE A 209 11.66 -2.54 3.36
C ILE A 209 10.13 -2.53 3.28
N GLY A 210 9.51 -1.47 2.74
CA GLY A 210 8.08 -1.43 2.48
C GLY A 210 7.62 -2.50 1.51
N GLY A 211 8.36 -2.73 0.42
CA GLY A 211 8.12 -3.81 -0.53
C GLY A 211 8.22 -5.19 0.13
N ARG A 212 9.32 -5.44 0.86
CA ARG A 212 9.55 -6.70 1.57
C ARG A 212 8.51 -6.99 2.65
N MET A 213 8.14 -5.99 3.46
CA MET A 213 7.10 -6.10 4.48
C MET A 213 5.74 -6.44 3.85
N THR A 214 5.38 -5.78 2.75
CA THR A 214 4.12 -6.05 2.05
C THR A 214 4.08 -7.48 1.51
N MET A 215 5.17 -7.96 0.89
CA MET A 215 5.26 -9.35 0.42
C MET A 215 5.22 -10.33 1.58
N LEU A 216 5.98 -10.09 2.65
CA LEU A 216 5.96 -10.92 3.85
C LEU A 216 4.55 -11.07 4.42
N LEU A 217 3.84 -9.97 4.64
CA LEU A 217 2.46 -9.99 5.14
C LEU A 217 1.55 -10.80 4.22
N ARG A 218 1.71 -10.68 2.90
CA ARG A 218 0.96 -11.49 1.94
C ARG A 218 1.22 -12.99 2.13
N HIS A 219 2.48 -13.43 2.22
CA HIS A 219 2.81 -14.85 2.44
C HIS A 219 2.30 -15.35 3.80
N LEU A 220 2.39 -14.52 4.85
CA LEU A 220 1.89 -14.87 6.18
C LEU A 220 0.36 -14.96 6.23
N LEU A 221 -0.36 -14.16 5.43
CA LEU A 221 -1.82 -14.19 5.35
C LEU A 221 -2.35 -15.39 4.55
N THR A 222 -1.64 -15.84 3.51
CA THR A 222 -2.11 -16.95 2.67
C THR A 222 -2.13 -18.28 3.43
N LEU A 223 -1.25 -18.48 4.42
CA LEU A 223 -1.17 -19.71 5.21
C LEU A 223 -2.43 -19.98 6.06
N PRO A 224 -2.86 -19.10 6.99
CA PRO A 224 -4.08 -19.32 7.77
C PRO A 224 -5.33 -19.35 6.89
N ILE A 225 -5.38 -18.55 5.81
CA ILE A 225 -6.47 -18.61 4.82
C ILE A 225 -6.55 -20.00 4.18
N ALA A 226 -5.42 -20.54 3.72
CA ALA A 226 -5.38 -21.86 3.11
C ALA A 226 -5.81 -22.95 4.11
N LEU A 227 -5.43 -22.84 5.38
CA LEU A 227 -5.86 -23.78 6.42
C LEU A 227 -7.37 -23.72 6.67
N ALA A 228 -7.96 -22.52 6.80
CA ALA A 228 -9.40 -22.39 6.97
C ALA A 228 -10.20 -22.96 5.78
N LEU A 229 -9.69 -22.79 4.55
CA LEU A 229 -10.33 -23.30 3.34
C LEU A 229 -10.16 -24.82 3.15
N ARG A 230 -9.28 -25.49 3.91
CA ARG A 230 -9.14 -26.96 3.88
C ARG A 230 -10.26 -27.68 4.62
N ASN A 231 -11.09 -26.99 5.42
CA ASN A 231 -12.21 -27.62 6.10
C ASN A 231 -13.32 -27.96 5.10
N PRO A 232 -13.56 -29.26 4.78
CA PRO A 232 -14.55 -29.64 3.78
C PRO A 232 -15.99 -29.34 4.22
N ALA A 233 -16.24 -29.13 5.52
CA ALA A 233 -17.54 -28.74 6.05
C ALA A 233 -17.86 -27.26 5.83
N LEU A 234 -16.86 -26.42 5.53
CA LEU A 234 -17.00 -24.98 5.35
C LEU A 234 -16.35 -24.55 4.02
N PRO A 235 -16.87 -25.01 2.87
CA PRO A 235 -16.26 -24.73 1.59
C PRO A 235 -16.32 -23.23 1.28
N GLY A 236 -15.15 -22.60 1.14
CA GLY A 236 -15.08 -21.28 0.53
C GLY A 236 -15.29 -21.33 -0.98
N SER A 237 -15.35 -20.16 -1.61
CA SER A 237 -15.43 -20.06 -3.07
C SER A 237 -14.33 -19.15 -3.62
N VAL A 238 -13.80 -19.49 -4.78
CA VAL A 238 -12.82 -18.69 -5.51
C VAL A 238 -13.47 -18.14 -6.77
N LEU A 239 -13.50 -16.82 -6.91
CA LEU A 239 -13.91 -16.14 -8.14
C LEU A 239 -12.66 -15.51 -8.78
N ILE A 240 -12.52 -15.66 -10.09
CA ILE A 240 -11.39 -15.11 -10.84
C ILE A 240 -11.92 -14.01 -11.76
N HIS A 241 -11.56 -12.78 -11.45
CA HIS A 241 -11.88 -11.59 -12.23
C HIS A 241 -10.73 -11.32 -13.21
N LYS A 242 -11.05 -11.18 -14.50
CA LYS A 242 -10.08 -10.69 -15.51
C LYS A 242 -10.23 -9.19 -15.60
N LEU A 243 -9.24 -8.45 -15.13
CA LEU A 243 -9.26 -7.00 -15.20
C LEU A 243 -8.66 -6.56 -16.54
N GLY A 244 -9.43 -5.76 -17.29
CA GLY A 244 -8.97 -5.10 -18.52
C GLY A 244 -7.97 -3.96 -18.30
N VAL A 245 -7.37 -3.88 -17.10
CA VAL A 245 -6.44 -2.82 -16.72
C VAL A 245 -5.02 -3.28 -17.03
N GLN A 246 -4.31 -2.52 -17.88
CA GLN A 246 -2.90 -2.76 -18.13
C GLN A 246 -2.06 -2.22 -16.97
N THR A 247 -1.12 -3.02 -16.46
CA THR A 247 -0.11 -2.58 -15.50
C THR A 247 0.86 -1.62 -16.19
N ASN A 248 0.57 -0.32 -16.12
CA ASN A 248 1.57 0.69 -16.42
C ASN A 248 1.86 1.46 -15.15
N ASN A 249 2.99 1.15 -14.50
CA ASN A 249 3.40 1.79 -13.25
C ASN A 249 3.61 3.31 -13.43
N ARG A 250 3.86 3.79 -14.66
CA ARG A 250 3.95 5.23 -14.99
C ARG A 250 2.58 5.91 -15.18
N LYS A 251 1.50 5.14 -15.13
CA LYS A 251 0.11 5.61 -15.15
C LYS A 251 -0.65 5.12 -13.92
N ALA A 252 0.07 4.81 -12.84
CA ALA A 252 -0.57 4.57 -11.56
C ALA A 252 -1.41 5.82 -11.25
N SER A 253 -2.72 5.63 -11.18
CA SER A 253 -3.65 6.56 -10.54
C SER A 253 -4.07 5.89 -9.25
N ILE A 254 -4.52 6.66 -8.26
CA ILE A 254 -5.24 6.07 -7.14
C ILE A 254 -6.41 5.31 -7.77
N PRO A 255 -6.50 3.97 -7.66
CA PRO A 255 -7.63 3.25 -8.20
C PRO A 255 -8.82 3.59 -7.33
N CYS A 256 -9.48 4.70 -7.64
CA CYS A 256 -10.88 4.81 -7.40
C CYS A 256 -11.49 3.68 -8.23
N PHE A 257 -11.94 2.60 -7.59
CA PHE A 257 -12.87 1.67 -8.23
C PHE A 257 -14.17 2.38 -8.69
N LEU A 258 -14.30 3.66 -8.36
CA LEU A 258 -15.18 4.64 -8.95
C LEU A 258 -14.44 5.35 -10.10
N ASP A 259 -14.88 5.09 -11.33
CA ASP A 259 -14.58 5.93 -12.48
C ASP A 259 -15.07 7.36 -12.18
N THR A 260 -14.16 8.26 -11.78
CA THR A 260 -14.53 9.66 -11.46
C THR A 260 -14.94 10.43 -12.70
N SER A 261 -14.63 9.93 -13.91
CA SER A 261 -15.18 10.51 -15.14
C SER A 261 -16.68 10.24 -15.32
N ARG A 262 -17.23 9.27 -14.57
CA ARG A 262 -18.69 9.02 -14.47
C ARG A 262 -19.39 9.77 -13.34
N TYR A 263 -18.62 10.41 -12.46
CA TYR A 263 -19.15 11.30 -11.43
C TYR A 263 -18.65 12.71 -11.73
N PRO A 264 -19.34 13.48 -12.62
CA PRO A 264 -19.05 14.90 -12.74
C PRO A 264 -19.09 15.51 -11.33
N PRO A 265 -18.24 16.51 -11.03
CA PRO A 265 -18.25 17.16 -9.72
C PRO A 265 -19.70 17.50 -9.40
N ARG A 266 -20.24 16.89 -8.35
CA ARG A 266 -21.60 17.18 -7.91
C ARG A 266 -21.60 18.67 -7.62
N THR A 267 -22.21 19.46 -8.50
CA THR A 267 -22.75 20.75 -8.14
C THR A 267 -23.52 20.48 -6.86
N ILE A 268 -23.10 21.13 -5.77
CA ILE A 268 -23.77 21.03 -4.48
C ILE A 268 -25.21 21.49 -4.72
N LEU A 269 -26.12 20.54 -4.95
CA LEU A 269 -27.52 20.80 -5.10
C LEU A 269 -28.01 21.23 -3.72
N ARG A 270 -28.28 22.53 -3.58
CA ARG A 270 -29.04 23.08 -2.46
C ARG A 270 -30.31 22.23 -2.29
N HIS A 271 -30.56 21.83 -1.05
CA HIS A 271 -31.71 21.03 -0.63
C HIS A 271 -32.97 21.34 -1.44
N THR A 272 -33.34 20.41 -2.32
CA THR A 272 -34.71 20.31 -2.83
C THR A 272 -35.16 18.88 -2.65
N GLN A 273 -36.38 18.72 -2.13
CA GLN A 273 -36.94 17.49 -1.58
C GLN A 273 -36.85 16.29 -2.55
N VAL A 274 -36.45 15.15 -1.98
CA VAL A 274 -36.33 13.85 -2.66
C VAL A 274 -37.73 13.30 -2.98
N LYS A 275 -38.00 12.96 -4.24
CA LYS A 275 -39.01 11.95 -4.63
C LYS A 275 -38.31 10.63 -4.93
N GLN A 276 -38.81 9.55 -4.33
CA GLN A 276 -38.39 8.16 -4.53
C GLN A 276 -38.63 7.67 -5.97
N GLY A 277 -37.70 6.86 -6.49
CA GLY A 277 -37.85 6.06 -7.71
C GLY A 277 -36.67 5.09 -7.88
N TYR A 278 -36.97 3.80 -8.08
CA TYR A 278 -36.06 2.64 -8.07
C TYR A 278 -35.53 2.22 -9.47
N ALA A 279 -34.39 1.46 -9.43
CA ALA A 279 -33.85 0.41 -10.34
C ALA A 279 -33.38 0.80 -11.78
N HIS A 280 -32.34 0.22 -12.40
CA HIS A 280 -31.88 -1.19 -12.47
C HIS A 280 -30.35 -1.35 -12.66
N ALA A 281 -29.84 -2.54 -12.29
CA ALA A 281 -28.50 -3.05 -12.60
C ALA A 281 -28.64 -4.42 -13.28
N ASP A 282 -28.14 -4.57 -14.51
CA ASP A 282 -28.11 -5.85 -15.24
C ASP A 282 -26.71 -6.12 -15.79
N ASP A 283 -26.02 -7.07 -15.14
CA ASP A 283 -25.21 -8.11 -15.79
C ASP A 283 -24.91 -9.20 -14.73
N PRO A 284 -25.30 -10.48 -14.95
CA PRO A 284 -25.04 -11.54 -13.99
C PRO A 284 -23.60 -12.11 -14.12
N PRO A 285 -22.94 -12.48 -13.01
CA PRO A 285 -21.62 -13.11 -13.07
C PRO A 285 -21.70 -14.55 -13.63
N VAL A 286 -20.72 -14.89 -14.46
CA VAL A 286 -20.55 -16.25 -15.01
C VAL A 286 -19.92 -17.14 -13.93
N TYR A 287 -20.70 -18.07 -13.38
CA TYR A 287 -20.21 -19.09 -12.45
C TYR A 287 -19.61 -20.28 -13.20
N ALA A 288 -18.34 -20.59 -12.95
CA ALA A 288 -17.73 -21.85 -13.39
C ALA A 288 -17.77 -22.86 -12.23
N THR A 289 -18.65 -23.85 -12.31
CA THR A 289 -18.59 -25.04 -11.43
C THR A 289 -17.52 -26.00 -11.94
N VAL A 290 -16.55 -26.32 -11.08
CA VAL A 290 -15.57 -27.39 -11.33
C VAL A 290 -16.28 -28.74 -11.20
N ARG A 291 -16.64 -29.37 -12.32
CA ARG A 291 -17.11 -30.77 -12.33
C ARG A 291 -15.91 -31.71 -12.21
N LYS A 292 -15.93 -32.59 -11.20
CA LYS A 292 -15.03 -33.75 -11.13
C LYS A 292 -15.44 -34.76 -12.21
N ASP A 293 -14.57 -34.98 -13.18
CA ASP A 293 -14.72 -36.10 -14.12
C ASP A 293 -14.59 -37.43 -13.36
N ARG A 294 -15.68 -38.21 -13.37
CA ARG A 294 -15.64 -39.62 -12.97
C ARG A 294 -15.28 -40.44 -14.20
N GLY A 295 -14.11 -41.04 -14.17
CA GLY A 295 -13.62 -41.95 -15.20
C GLY A 295 -14.62 -43.07 -15.51
N LYS A 296 -14.96 -43.20 -16.79
CA LYS A 296 -15.58 -44.41 -17.32
C LYS A 296 -14.48 -45.41 -17.69
N ARG A 297 -14.38 -46.48 -16.92
CA ARG A 297 -13.83 -47.76 -17.38
C ARG A 297 -14.66 -48.22 -18.58
N ARG A 298 -14.01 -48.54 -19.70
CA ARG A 298 -14.55 -49.45 -20.70
C ARG A 298 -13.65 -50.68 -20.72
N GLY A 299 -14.23 -51.81 -20.32
CA GLY A 299 -13.76 -53.12 -20.69
C GLY A 299 -14.55 -53.58 -21.91
N SER A 300 -13.81 -54.09 -22.89
CA SER A 300 -14.16 -55.13 -23.86
C SER A 300 -12.89 -55.39 -24.66
#